data_AF-A0A6B2V366-F1
#
_entry.id   AF-A0A6B2V366-F1
#
_cell.length_a   1.000
_cell.length_b   1.000
_cell.length_c   1.000
_cell.angle_alpha   90.00
_cell.angle_beta   90.00
_cell.angle_gamma   90.00
#
_symmetry.space_group_name_H-M   'P 1'
#
loop_
_entity.id
_entity.type
_entity.pdbx_description
1 polymer ?
#
loop_
_entity_poly.entity_id
_entity_poly.type
_entity_poly.pdbx_seq_one_letter_code
_entity_poly.pdbx_strand_id
1 'polypeptide(L)'
;MTVRTASEGGTPSPVLIPILCLLLVIGLVQVIRPQLLWRLNSRLQRGWVKNPEATEPTRKGYAVQRVSGVLFLAGAVWMLVLQF
;
A
#
# COMPACT_ATOMS: atom_id res chain seq x y z
N MET A 1 -36.09 -11.51 19.52
CA MET A 1 -35.37 -10.90 18.40
C MET A 1 -34.07 -10.32 18.96
N THR A 2 -33.02 -11.13 19.04
CA THR A 2 -31.72 -10.74 19.59
C THR A 2 -30.84 -10.31 18.43
N VAL A 3 -30.62 -8.98 18.32
CA VAL A 3 -29.66 -8.40 17.38
C VAL A 3 -28.27 -8.83 17.84
N ARG A 4 -27.65 -9.74 17.10
CA ARG A 4 -26.22 -10.03 17.23
C ARG A 4 -25.47 -8.87 16.57
N THR A 5 -25.02 -7.90 17.36
CA THR A 5 -23.92 -7.04 16.94
C THR A 5 -22.67 -7.90 16.92
N ALA A 6 -22.27 -8.36 15.74
CA ALA A 6 -20.99 -9.03 15.53
C ALA A 6 -19.86 -8.04 15.80
N SER A 7 -19.54 -7.84 17.07
CA SER A 7 -18.23 -7.39 17.50
C SER A 7 -17.33 -8.62 17.52
N GLU A 8 -17.08 -9.20 16.34
CA GLU A 8 -16.00 -10.18 16.21
C GLU A 8 -14.70 -9.39 16.34
N GLY A 9 -14.15 -9.35 17.56
CA GLY A 9 -12.71 -9.24 17.75
C GLY A 9 -12.11 -10.45 17.03
N GLY A 10 -11.81 -10.25 15.74
CA GLY A 10 -11.55 -11.33 14.80
C GLY A 10 -10.30 -12.08 15.22
N THR A 11 -10.40 -13.40 15.32
CA THR A 11 -9.26 -14.29 15.51
C THR A 11 -8.15 -13.90 14.52
N PRO A 12 -6.92 -13.57 14.96
CA PRO A 12 -5.84 -13.18 14.07
C PRO A 12 -5.66 -14.25 13.00
N SER A 13 -5.96 -13.90 11.74
CA SER A 13 -5.79 -14.84 10.64
C SER A 13 -4.29 -14.99 10.40
N PRO A 14 -3.71 -16.20 10.57
CA PRO A 14 -2.27 -16.42 10.38
C PRO A 14 -1.81 -16.11 8.96
N VAL A 15 -2.75 -16.00 8.01
CA VAL A 15 -2.50 -15.60 6.62
C VAL A 15 -2.50 -14.07 6.45
N LEU A 16 -3.30 -13.33 7.22
CA LEU A 16 -3.39 -11.86 7.10
C LEU A 16 -2.15 -11.16 7.64
N ILE A 17 -1.55 -11.66 8.72
CA ILE A 17 -0.35 -11.08 9.33
C ILE A 17 0.81 -10.95 8.32
N PRO A 18 1.27 -12.02 7.63
CA PRO A 18 2.36 -11.89 6.66
C PRO A 18 2.00 -10.99 5.48
N ILE A 19 0.75 -10.98 5.03
CA ILE A 19 0.27 -10.08 3.97
C ILE A 19 0.38 -8.61 4.42
N LEU A 20 -0.08 -8.29 5.63
CA LEU A 20 0.01 -6.94 6.20
C LEU A 20 1.45 -6.50 6.37
N CYS A 21 2.35 -7.39 6.82
CA CYS A 21 3.78 -7.09 6.90
C CYS A 21 4.38 -6.75 5.53
N LEU A 22 4.07 -7.53 4.48
CA LEU A 22 4.52 -7.23 3.12
C LEU A 22 3.99 -5.89 2.63
N LEU A 23 2.70 -5.60 2.88
CA LEU A 23 2.07 -4.33 2.52
C LEU A 23 2.73 -3.15 3.26
N LEU A 24 3.07 -3.29 4.53
CA LEU A 24 3.80 -2.27 5.29
C LEU A 24 5.18 -1.98 4.68
N VAL A 25 5.92 -3.02 4.28
CA VAL A 25 7.22 -2.84 3.62
C VAL A 25 7.06 -2.10 2.29
N ILE A 26 6.10 -2.50 1.45
CA ILE A 26 5.83 -1.87 0.16
C ILE A 26 5.38 -0.41 0.35
N GLY A 27 4.47 -0.16 1.31
CA GLY A 27 4.00 1.17 1.66
C GLY A 27 5.13 2.07 2.17
N LEU A 28 6.06 1.52 2.96
CA LEU A 28 7.24 2.26 3.43
C LEU A 28 8.15 2.64 2.27
N VAL A 29 8.38 1.74 1.32
CA VAL A 29 9.14 2.04 0.10
C VAL A 29 8.46 3.16 -0.69
N GLN A 30 7.14 3.15 -0.80
CA GLN A 30 6.37 4.22 -1.46
C GLN A 30 6.58 5.59 -0.79
N VAL A 31 6.64 5.64 0.54
CA VAL A 31 6.86 6.90 1.27
C VAL A 31 8.29 7.41 1.12
N ILE A 32 9.29 6.54 1.30
CA ILE A 32 10.71 6.95 1.28
C ILE A 32 11.15 7.27 -0.16
N ARG A 33 10.92 6.34 -1.09
CA ARG A 33 11.35 6.42 -2.50
C ARG A 33 10.22 6.01 -3.45
N PRO A 34 9.19 6.85 -3.64
CA PRO A 34 8.11 6.55 -4.59
C PRO A 34 8.60 6.35 -6.02
N GLN A 35 9.75 6.95 -6.37
CA GLN A 35 10.40 6.79 -7.67
C GLN A 35 10.86 5.35 -7.94
N LEU A 36 11.15 4.56 -6.91
CA LEU A 36 11.56 3.17 -7.10
C LEU A 36 10.42 2.32 -7.66
N LEU A 37 9.21 2.50 -7.11
CA LEU A 37 8.00 1.84 -7.59
C LEU A 37 7.68 2.26 -9.02
N TRP A 38 7.83 3.57 -9.32
CA TRP A 38 7.67 4.04 -10.68
C TRP A 38 8.65 3.39 -11.65
N ARG A 39 9.95 3.32 -11.31
CA ARG A 39 10.97 2.70 -12.17
C ARG A 39 10.73 1.21 -12.42
N LEU A 40 10.27 0.48 -11.40
CA LEU A 40 9.90 -0.93 -11.56
C LEU A 40 8.69 -1.08 -12.48
N ASN A 41 7.67 -0.25 -12.27
CA ASN A 41 6.47 -0.25 -13.08
C ASN A 41 6.74 0.18 -14.53
N SER A 42 7.53 1.24 -14.75
CA SER A 42 7.86 1.75 -16.10
C SER A 42 8.67 0.74 -16.90
N ARG A 43 9.57 -0.01 -16.25
CA ARG A 43 10.28 -1.15 -16.87
C ARG A 43 9.34 -2.24 -17.34
N LEU A 44 8.36 -2.60 -16.51
CA LEU A 44 7.35 -3.60 -16.86
C LEU A 44 6.44 -3.12 -17.99
N GLN A 45 6.07 -1.84 -17.95
CA GLN A 45 5.24 -1.19 -18.98
C GLN A 45 5.97 -0.98 -20.31
N ARG A 46 7.30 -0.97 -20.34
CA ARG A 46 8.09 -0.78 -21.57
C ARG A 46 7.86 -1.88 -22.61
N GLY A 47 7.38 -3.05 -22.20
CA GLY A 47 6.97 -4.14 -23.10
C GLY A 47 5.55 -4.01 -23.68
N TRP A 48 4.73 -3.10 -23.14
CA TRP A 48 3.29 -3.01 -23.43
C TRP A 48 2.85 -1.61 -23.88
N VAL A 49 3.61 -0.58 -23.52
CA VAL A 49 3.28 0.84 -23.76
C VAL A 49 4.40 1.48 -24.57
N LYS A 50 4.01 2.22 -25.62
CA LYS A 50 4.92 2.82 -26.60
C LYS A 50 5.93 3.79 -25.98
N ASN A 51 5.52 4.58 -24.97
CA ASN A 51 6.37 5.56 -24.28
C ASN A 51 5.99 5.68 -22.79
N PRO A 52 6.47 4.78 -21.90
CA PRO A 52 6.14 4.82 -20.47
C PRO A 52 6.80 6.01 -19.74
N GLU A 53 7.87 6.59 -20.27
CA GLU A 53 8.54 7.74 -19.64
C GLU A 53 7.70 9.04 -19.76
N ALA A 54 6.80 9.11 -20.75
CA ALA A 54 5.93 10.27 -20.95
C ALA A 54 4.85 10.41 -19.85
N THR A 55 4.65 9.36 -19.05
CA THR A 55 3.68 9.33 -17.95
C THR A 55 4.37 9.39 -16.58
N GLU A 56 5.67 9.73 -16.53
CA GLU A 56 6.38 9.89 -15.26
C GLU A 56 5.70 10.94 -14.37
N PRO A 57 5.38 10.61 -13.10
CA PRO A 57 4.83 11.56 -12.17
C PRO A 57 5.74 12.77 -11.99
N THR A 58 5.16 13.97 -12.03
CA THR A 58 5.89 15.20 -11.69
C THR A 58 6.35 15.17 -10.22
N ARG A 59 7.22 16.11 -9.82
CA ARG A 59 7.61 16.28 -8.40
C ARG A 59 6.39 16.39 -7.46
N LYS A 60 5.32 17.08 -7.91
CA LYS A 60 4.06 17.17 -7.16
C LYS A 60 3.34 15.81 -7.12
N GLY A 61 3.34 15.07 -8.22
CA GLY A 61 2.80 13.71 -8.27
C GLY A 61 3.49 12.76 -7.28
N TYR A 62 4.83 12.81 -7.20
CA TYR A 62 5.58 12.04 -6.20
C TYR A 62 5.29 12.49 -4.77
N ALA A 63 5.08 13.78 -4.52
CA ALA A 63 4.69 14.27 -3.20
C ALA A 63 3.30 13.73 -2.78
N VAL A 64 2.32 13.77 -3.68
CA VAL A 64 1.00 13.18 -3.46
C VAL A 64 1.11 11.67 -3.20
N GLN A 65 1.98 10.97 -3.95
CA GLN A 65 2.21 9.54 -3.77
C GLN A 65 2.82 9.19 -2.40
N ARG A 66 3.66 10.07 -1.84
CA ARG A 66 4.15 9.91 -0.46
C ARG A 66 3.03 10.10 0.55
N VAL A 67 2.21 11.14 0.38
CA VAL A 67 1.07 11.40 1.27
C VAL A 67 0.10 10.23 1.26
N SER A 68 -0.25 9.70 0.09
CA SER A 68 -1.11 8.51 0.00
C SER A 68 -0.46 7.28 0.63
N GLY A 69 0.86 7.10 0.46
CA GLY A 69 1.62 6.05 1.13
C GLY A 69 1.59 6.16 2.66
N VAL A 70 1.67 7.37 3.22
CA VAL A 70 1.57 7.60 4.68
C VAL A 70 0.18 7.24 5.19
N LEU A 71 -0.88 7.67 4.50
CA LEU A 71 -2.25 7.31 4.85
C LEU A 71 -2.49 5.80 4.79
N PHE A 72 -1.95 5.15 3.76
CA PHE A 72 -2.00 3.70 3.62
C PHE A 72 -1.28 2.99 4.78
N LEU A 73 -0.06 3.42 5.15
CA LEU A 73 0.68 2.85 6.28
C LEU A 73 -0.07 3.01 7.59
N ALA A 74 -0.66 4.19 7.84
CA ALA A 74 -1.46 4.42 9.03
C ALA A 74 -2.63 3.42 9.12
N GLY A 75 -3.34 3.18 8.02
CA GLY A 75 -4.41 2.19 7.93
C GLY A 75 -3.91 0.76 8.14
N ALA A 76 -2.79 0.38 7.50
CA ALA A 76 -2.22 -0.96 7.63
C ALA A 76 -1.71 -1.26 9.05
N VAL A 77 -1.07 -0.28 9.71
CA VAL A 77 -0.67 -0.38 11.12
C VAL A 77 -1.90 -0.50 12.01
N TRP A 78 -2.93 0.31 11.79
CA TRP A 78 -4.19 0.24 12.54
C TRP A 78 -4.85 -1.14 12.40
N MET A 79 -4.93 -1.68 11.19
CA MET A 79 -5.45 -3.03 10.94
C MET A 79 -4.62 -4.11 11.64
N LEU A 80 -3.28 -3.99 11.61
CA LEU A 80 -2.40 -4.94 12.27
C LEU A 80 -2.59 -4.92 13.79
N VAL A 81 -2.69 -3.73 14.39
CA VAL A 81 -2.95 -3.56 15.83
C VAL A 81 -4.29 -4.16 16.23
N LEU A 82 -5.35 -3.97 15.42
CA LEU A 82 -6.67 -4.55 15.72
C LEU A 82 -6.73 -6.09 15.62
N GLN A 83 -5.75 -6.73 14.98
CA GLN A 83 -5.67 -8.18 14.89
C GLN A 83 -4.91 -8.82 16.05
N PHE A 84 -4.18 -8.03 16.84
CA PHE A 84 -3.51 -8.47 18.07
C PHE A 84 -4.38 -8.16 19.30
#